data_AF-A0A6L8I502-F1
#
_entry.id   AF-A0A6L8I502-F1
#
_cell.length_a   1.000
_cell.length_b   1.000
_cell.length_c   1.000
_cell.angle_alpha   90.00
_cell.angle_beta   90.00
_cell.angle_gamma   90.00
#
_symmetry.space_group_name_H-M   'P 1'
#
loop_
_entity.id
_entity.type
_entity.pdbx_description
1 polymer ?
#
loop_
_entity_poly.entity_id
_entity_poly.type
_entity_poly.pdbx_seq_one_letter_code
_entity_poly.pdbx_strand_id
1 'polypeptide(L)'
;MFARRTSESETGSAEWQAALAAGWRRSDILWERWQERGNAAWESGDVSLARRRFLFAWCLARLFFRHGDPRIATSIANIGFIAREAGQFRLASRHYARARRLWAEVPGVLDGIEFRPRVRSSLFHLRMETRHRETYETNMRARIANFVTEAGQALEAAEEGAPSPHRLYDRWRGERPAVFDESRKLLGAALLICARKQESPDPDRKVGG
;
A
#
# COMPACT_ATOMS: atom_id res chain seq x y z
N MET A 1 -21.39 -3.08 28.69
CA MET A 1 -20.45 -4.22 28.85
C MET A 1 -19.26 -3.96 27.92
N PHE A 2 -18.17 -3.39 28.45
CA PHE A 2 -17.02 -2.96 27.64
C PHE A 2 -16.07 -4.15 27.41
N ALA A 3 -16.01 -4.64 26.17
CA ALA A 3 -15.00 -5.60 25.77
C ALA A 3 -13.62 -4.92 25.76
N ARG A 4 -12.77 -5.28 26.73
CA ARG A 4 -11.34 -4.98 26.73
C ARG A 4 -10.72 -5.60 25.46
N ARG A 5 -10.33 -4.75 24.49
CA ARG A 5 -9.52 -5.16 23.35
C ARG A 5 -8.13 -5.53 23.85
N THR A 6 -7.79 -6.80 23.76
CA THR A 6 -6.45 -7.35 24.01
C THR A 6 -5.48 -6.81 22.96
N SER A 7 -4.56 -5.92 23.34
CA SER A 7 -3.42 -5.59 22.49
C SER A 7 -2.38 -6.72 22.42
N GLU A 8 -2.59 -7.83 23.13
CA GLU A 8 -1.69 -8.99 23.23
C GLU A 8 -1.92 -10.10 22.19
N SER A 9 -3.02 -10.10 21.42
CA SER A 9 -3.34 -11.23 20.52
C SER A 9 -2.81 -11.09 19.08
N GLU A 10 -2.11 -10.00 18.75
CA GLU A 10 -1.78 -9.68 17.35
C GLU A 10 -0.35 -10.01 16.93
N THR A 11 0.61 -9.94 17.86
CA THR A 11 2.02 -10.35 17.65
C THR A 11 2.21 -11.86 17.75
N GLY A 12 1.19 -12.58 18.22
CA GLY A 12 1.12 -14.05 18.25
C GLY A 12 0.23 -14.66 17.17
N SER A 13 -0.32 -13.87 16.23
CA SER A 13 -1.23 -14.42 15.22
C SER A 13 -0.51 -15.37 14.25
N ALA A 14 -1.21 -16.38 13.74
CA ALA A 14 -0.66 -17.31 12.75
C ALA A 14 -0.10 -16.59 11.52
N GLU A 15 -0.74 -15.49 11.11
CA GLU A 15 -0.26 -14.62 10.04
C GLU A 15 1.09 -13.96 10.37
N TRP A 16 1.28 -13.50 11.61
CA TRP A 16 2.53 -12.91 12.06
C TRP A 16 3.67 -13.94 12.03
N GLN A 17 3.42 -15.14 12.52
CA GLN A 17 4.41 -16.22 12.49
C GLN A 17 4.73 -16.65 11.06
N ALA A 18 3.73 -16.75 10.18
CA ALA A 18 3.93 -17.06 8.77
C ALA A 18 4.79 -15.99 8.06
N ALA A 19 4.57 -14.71 8.35
CA ALA A 19 5.38 -13.63 7.81
C ALA A 19 6.84 -13.72 8.24
N LEU A 20 7.09 -13.93 9.54
CA LEU A 20 8.45 -14.10 10.06
C LEU A 20 9.13 -15.34 9.47
N ALA A 21 8.41 -16.46 9.36
CA ALA A 21 8.91 -17.68 8.72
C ALA A 21 9.25 -17.48 7.23
N ALA A 22 8.53 -16.58 6.55
CA ALA A 22 8.82 -16.16 5.18
C ALA A 22 9.95 -15.13 5.06
N GLY A 23 10.63 -14.79 6.17
CA GLY A 23 11.76 -13.86 6.18
C GLY A 23 11.37 -12.39 6.22
N TRP A 24 10.10 -12.06 6.46
CA TRP A 24 9.71 -10.67 6.72
C TRP A 24 10.26 -10.19 8.05
N ARG A 25 10.70 -8.95 8.10
CA ARG A 25 11.09 -8.28 9.33
C ARG A 25 9.84 -7.82 10.06
N ARG A 26 9.92 -7.67 11.38
CA ARG A 26 8.85 -7.05 12.19
C ARG A 26 8.45 -5.68 11.65
N SER A 27 9.41 -4.91 11.14
CA SER A 27 9.16 -3.62 10.50
C SER A 27 8.29 -3.74 9.25
N ASP A 28 8.42 -4.82 8.46
CA ASP A 28 7.61 -5.01 7.26
C ASP A 28 6.14 -5.24 7.64
N ILE A 29 5.90 -6.09 8.65
CA ILE A 29 4.56 -6.44 9.15
C ILE A 29 3.90 -5.24 9.84
N LEU A 30 4.63 -4.55 10.74
CA LEU A 30 4.10 -3.41 11.48
C LEU A 30 3.77 -2.24 10.56
N TRP A 31 4.60 -1.98 9.55
CA TRP A 31 4.34 -0.95 8.57
C TRP A 31 3.01 -1.20 7.86
N GLU A 32 2.82 -2.41 7.31
CA GLU A 32 1.59 -2.78 6.59
C GLU A 32 0.37 -2.61 7.49
N ARG A 33 0.42 -3.14 8.72
CA ARG A 33 -0.69 -3.05 9.67
C ARG A 33 -1.03 -1.62 10.08
N TRP A 34 -0.02 -0.76 10.28
CA TRP A 34 -0.29 0.64 10.60
C TRP A 34 -0.92 1.37 9.42
N GLN A 35 -0.50 1.08 8.20
CA GLN A 35 -1.15 1.65 7.02
C GLN A 35 -2.59 1.17 6.85
N GLU A 36 -2.86 -0.13 7.02
CA GLU A 36 -4.22 -0.69 6.98
C GLU A 36 -5.11 -0.04 8.04
N ARG A 37 -4.62 0.06 9.28
CA ARG A 37 -5.36 0.71 10.37
C ARG A 37 -5.57 2.20 10.13
N GLY A 38 -4.61 2.88 9.51
CA GLY A 38 -4.75 4.28 9.13
C GLY A 38 -5.86 4.49 8.11
N ASN A 39 -5.87 3.67 7.06
CA ASN A 39 -6.93 3.70 6.04
C ASN A 39 -8.30 3.29 6.62
N ALA A 40 -8.37 2.24 7.43
CA ALA A 40 -9.62 1.83 8.09
C ALA A 40 -10.16 2.92 9.04
N ALA A 41 -9.29 3.55 9.81
CA ALA A 41 -9.67 4.66 10.69
C ALA A 41 -10.21 5.83 9.87
N TRP A 42 -9.55 6.16 8.75
CA TRP A 42 -10.02 7.19 7.82
C TRP A 42 -11.40 6.87 7.25
N GLU A 43 -11.63 5.65 6.74
CA GLU A 43 -12.95 5.23 6.25
C GLU A 43 -14.05 5.29 7.32
N SER A 44 -13.69 5.05 8.59
CA SER A 44 -14.62 5.15 9.71
C SER A 44 -14.83 6.58 10.24
N GLY A 45 -14.14 7.58 9.68
CA GLY A 45 -14.18 8.98 10.13
C GLY A 45 -13.33 9.31 11.36
N ASP A 46 -12.56 8.36 11.91
CA ASP A 46 -11.63 8.61 13.02
C ASP A 46 -10.30 9.18 12.51
N VAL A 47 -10.34 10.48 12.16
CA VAL A 47 -9.19 11.22 11.62
C VAL A 47 -8.01 11.25 12.59
N SER A 48 -8.27 11.32 13.89
CA SER A 48 -7.23 11.37 14.92
C SER A 48 -6.48 10.05 15.03
N LEU A 49 -7.19 8.92 14.96
CA LEU A 49 -6.55 7.61 14.90
C LEU A 49 -5.81 7.43 13.57
N ALA A 50 -6.40 7.79 12.44
CA ALA A 50 -5.76 7.70 11.12
C ALA A 50 -4.41 8.41 11.10
N ARG A 51 -4.38 9.67 11.56
CA ARG A 51 -3.17 10.47 11.70
C ARG A 51 -2.10 9.78 12.54
N ARG A 52 -2.44 9.25 13.71
CA ARG A 52 -1.48 8.55 14.59
C ARG A 52 -0.90 7.31 13.91
N ARG A 53 -1.72 6.54 13.21
CA ARG A 53 -1.27 5.32 12.51
C ARG A 53 -0.34 5.65 11.35
N PHE A 54 -0.67 6.65 10.54
CA PHE A 54 0.21 7.10 9.46
C PHE A 54 1.53 7.68 9.97
N LEU A 55 1.53 8.39 11.10
CA LEU A 55 2.76 8.86 11.74
C LEU A 55 3.64 7.69 12.22
N PHE A 56 3.07 6.66 12.84
CA PHE A 56 3.83 5.47 13.23
C PHE A 56 4.42 4.74 12.02
N ALA A 57 3.64 4.55 10.96
CA ALA A 57 4.12 3.96 9.71
C ALA A 57 5.28 4.77 9.10
N TRP A 58 5.16 6.11 9.09
CA TRP A 58 6.22 7.00 8.60
C TRP A 58 7.50 6.95 9.43
N CYS A 59 7.39 7.02 10.76
CA CYS A 59 8.55 6.88 11.65
C CYS A 59 9.29 5.56 11.42
N LEU A 60 8.55 4.47 11.30
CA LEU A 60 9.13 3.14 11.06
C LEU A 60 9.77 3.03 9.68
N ALA A 61 9.10 3.49 8.63
CA ALA A 61 9.65 3.48 7.28
C ALA A 61 10.97 4.28 7.21
N ARG A 62 11.01 5.44 7.87
CA ARG A 62 12.21 6.28 7.93
C ARG A 62 13.38 5.63 8.67
N LEU A 63 13.11 4.79 9.67
CA LEU A 63 14.14 4.17 10.50
C LEU A 63 14.67 2.83 9.95
N PHE A 64 13.83 2.04 9.29
CA PHE A 64 14.15 0.63 8.99
C PHE A 64 14.20 0.27 7.51
N PHE A 65 13.70 1.14 6.62
CA PHE A 65 13.69 0.87 5.18
C PHE A 65 14.83 1.59 4.47
N ARG A 66 15.33 0.96 3.40
CA ARG A 66 16.44 1.50 2.61
C ARG A 66 15.95 2.71 1.81
N HIS A 67 16.88 3.61 1.50
CA HIS A 67 16.61 4.66 0.53
C HIS A 67 16.12 4.03 -0.79
N GLY A 68 15.03 4.55 -1.36
CA GLY A 68 14.38 3.99 -2.55
C GLY A 68 13.30 2.93 -2.29
N ASP A 69 13.08 2.50 -1.04
CA ASP A 69 11.96 1.60 -0.72
C ASP A 69 10.61 2.33 -0.93
N PRO A 70 9.70 1.80 -1.78
CA PRO A 70 8.45 2.49 -2.11
C PRO A 70 7.54 2.70 -0.91
N ARG A 71 7.71 1.94 0.17
CA ARG A 71 6.96 2.12 1.43
C ARG A 71 7.28 3.44 2.11
N ILE A 72 8.46 4.02 1.87
CA ILE A 72 8.78 5.38 2.30
C ILE A 72 7.91 6.39 1.53
N ALA A 73 7.77 6.23 0.22
CA ALA A 73 6.95 7.10 -0.62
C ALA A 73 5.48 7.10 -0.18
N THR A 74 4.90 5.92 0.03
CA THR A 74 3.54 5.75 0.57
C THR A 74 3.37 6.42 1.93
N SER A 75 4.35 6.26 2.82
CA SER A 75 4.28 6.88 4.15
C SER A 75 4.30 8.41 4.05
N ILE A 76 5.14 8.97 3.18
CA ILE A 76 5.19 10.42 2.93
C ILE A 76 3.86 10.90 2.33
N ALA A 77 3.29 10.17 1.37
CA ALA A 77 2.01 10.49 0.76
C ALA A 77 0.90 10.55 1.81
N ASN A 78 0.85 9.59 2.73
CA ASN A 78 -0.18 9.53 3.78
C ASN A 78 0.00 10.67 4.81
N ILE A 79 1.22 11.15 5.05
CA ILE A 79 1.43 12.40 5.81
C ILE A 79 0.96 13.62 5.02
N GLY A 80 1.19 13.65 3.71
CA GLY A 80 0.65 14.69 2.81
C GLY A 80 -0.87 14.73 2.84
N PHE A 81 -1.52 13.56 2.87
CA PHE A 81 -2.96 13.41 3.04
C PHE A 81 -3.45 14.06 4.32
N ILE A 82 -2.86 13.71 5.47
CA ILE A 82 -3.24 14.29 6.75
C ILE A 82 -2.98 15.81 6.79
N ALA A 83 -1.87 16.28 6.21
CA ALA A 83 -1.59 17.71 6.12
C ALA A 83 -2.67 18.44 5.31
N ARG A 84 -3.14 17.82 4.22
CA ARG A 84 -4.20 18.38 3.38
C ARG A 84 -5.53 18.47 4.12
N GLU A 85 -5.92 17.41 4.81
CA GLU A 85 -7.15 17.40 5.62
C GLU A 85 -7.08 18.40 6.79
N ALA A 86 -5.88 18.74 7.25
CA ALA A 86 -5.66 19.82 8.21
C ALA A 86 -5.59 21.24 7.57
N GLY A 87 -5.88 21.39 6.28
CA GLY A 87 -5.82 22.67 5.55
C GLY A 87 -4.41 23.14 5.18
N GLN A 88 -3.38 22.33 5.42
CA GLN A 88 -1.98 22.68 5.17
C GLN A 88 -1.56 22.35 3.72
N PHE A 89 -2.25 22.94 2.74
CA PHE A 89 -2.13 22.59 1.33
C PHE A 89 -0.70 22.67 0.77
N ARG A 90 0.07 23.70 1.15
CA ARG A 90 1.48 23.85 0.71
C ARG A 90 2.36 22.71 1.24
N LEU A 91 2.13 22.27 2.47
CA LEU A 91 2.88 21.15 3.05
C LEU A 91 2.46 19.83 2.40
N ALA A 92 1.17 19.64 2.17
CA ALA A 92 0.64 18.48 1.47
C ALA A 92 1.22 18.32 0.06
N SER A 93 1.20 19.37 -0.75
CA SER A 93 1.77 19.37 -2.11
C SER A 93 3.27 18.99 -2.09
N ARG A 94 4.06 19.53 -1.15
CA ARG A 94 5.47 19.13 -1.01
C ARG A 94 5.63 17.63 -0.68
N HIS A 95 4.77 17.08 0.17
CA HIS A 95 4.79 15.66 0.47
C HIS A 95 4.40 14.80 -0.74
N TYR A 96 3.33 15.17 -1.47
CA TYR A 96 2.92 14.45 -2.68
C TYR A 96 3.98 14.51 -3.77
N ALA A 97 4.54 15.69 -4.07
CA ALA A 97 5.61 15.84 -5.03
C ALA A 97 6.84 14.99 -4.66
N ARG A 98 7.21 14.92 -3.37
CA ARG A 98 8.28 14.05 -2.89
C ARG A 98 7.94 12.57 -3.04
N ALA A 99 6.72 12.16 -2.71
CA ALA A 99 6.28 10.78 -2.88
C ALA A 99 6.27 10.38 -4.36
N ARG A 100 5.82 11.26 -5.27
CA ARG A 100 5.84 11.03 -6.73
C ARG A 100 7.25 10.80 -7.26
N ARG A 101 8.21 11.61 -6.83
CA ARG A 101 9.63 11.44 -7.23
C ARG A 101 10.17 10.07 -6.82
N LEU A 102 9.89 9.65 -5.58
CA LEU A 102 10.30 8.33 -5.11
C LEU A 102 9.60 7.20 -5.89
N TRP A 103 8.32 7.34 -6.20
CA TRP A 103 7.60 6.36 -7.03
C TRP A 103 8.13 6.28 -8.46
N ALA A 104 8.62 7.38 -9.04
CA ALA A 104 9.23 7.41 -10.36
C ALA A 104 10.57 6.63 -10.42
N GLU A 105 11.25 6.45 -9.29
CA GLU A 105 12.49 5.67 -9.19
C GLU A 105 12.23 4.15 -9.05
N VAL A 106 11.01 3.75 -8.65
CA VAL A 106 10.66 2.35 -8.37
C VAL A 106 10.91 1.42 -9.55
N PRO A 107 10.57 1.75 -10.81
CA PRO A 107 10.85 0.86 -11.94
C PRO A 107 12.31 0.40 -12.01
N GLY A 108 13.28 1.29 -11.75
CA GLY A 108 14.70 0.93 -11.72
C GLY A 108 15.07 0.02 -10.54
N VAL A 109 14.33 0.11 -9.42
CA VAL A 109 14.49 -0.81 -8.28
C VAL A 109 13.93 -2.21 -8.62
N LEU A 110 12.87 -2.29 -9.44
CA LEU A 110 12.24 -3.57 -9.82
C LEU A 110 13.18 -4.45 -10.65
N ASP A 111 14.08 -3.87 -11.43
CA ASP A 111 15.03 -4.62 -12.26
C ASP A 111 15.93 -5.54 -11.41
N GLY A 112 16.20 -5.16 -10.16
CA GLY A 112 16.99 -5.96 -9.21
C GLY A 112 16.19 -6.95 -8.35
N ILE A 113 14.86 -7.03 -8.48
CA ILE A 113 14.03 -7.91 -7.64
C ILE A 113 13.83 -9.26 -8.34
N GLU A 114 14.18 -10.35 -7.65
CA GLU A 114 13.86 -11.71 -8.07
C GLU A 114 12.44 -12.09 -7.58
N PHE A 115 11.52 -12.32 -8.52
CA PHE A 115 10.19 -12.83 -8.20
C PHE A 115 10.24 -14.36 -8.06
N ARG A 116 10.11 -14.86 -6.84
CA ARG A 116 10.08 -16.31 -6.59
C ARG A 116 8.74 -16.91 -7.06
N PRO A 117 8.76 -17.96 -7.91
CA PRO A 117 7.56 -18.67 -8.33
C PRO A 117 6.79 -19.28 -7.16
N ARG A 118 5.48 -19.45 -7.34
CA ARG A 118 4.56 -19.89 -6.30
C ARG A 118 4.17 -21.36 -6.54
N VAL A 119 4.96 -22.31 -6.06
CA VAL A 119 4.64 -23.73 -6.27
C VAL A 119 3.50 -24.16 -5.35
N ARG A 120 2.42 -24.68 -5.94
CA ARG A 120 1.50 -25.63 -5.28
C ARG A 120 1.76 -27.03 -5.87
N SER A 121 1.97 -27.97 -4.97
CA SER A 121 2.47 -29.33 -5.16
C SER A 121 1.92 -30.13 -6.36
N SER A 122 2.67 -30.21 -7.46
CA SER A 122 2.89 -31.44 -8.26
C SER A 122 4.10 -31.28 -9.20
N LEU A 123 4.76 -32.40 -9.55
CA LEU A 123 5.95 -32.42 -10.43
C LEU A 123 5.64 -31.93 -11.87
N PHE A 124 4.38 -31.96 -12.27
CA PHE A 124 3.86 -31.38 -13.51
C PHE A 124 3.84 -29.84 -13.47
N HIS A 125 3.40 -29.24 -12.37
CA HIS A 125 3.43 -27.78 -12.19
C HIS A 125 4.86 -27.23 -12.14
N LEU A 126 5.79 -27.98 -11.54
CA LEU A 126 7.22 -27.64 -11.55
C LEU A 126 7.80 -27.59 -12.98
N ARG A 127 7.46 -28.56 -13.85
CA ARG A 127 7.90 -28.57 -15.26
C ARG A 127 7.27 -27.46 -16.10
N MET A 128 5.98 -27.15 -15.87
CA MET A 128 5.31 -26.04 -16.54
C MET A 128 5.88 -24.68 -16.10
N GLU A 129 6.20 -24.50 -14.81
CA GLU A 129 6.83 -23.28 -14.30
C GLU A 129 8.25 -23.08 -14.85
N THR A 130 9.05 -24.13 -15.00
CA THR A 130 10.40 -23.98 -15.60
C THR A 130 10.34 -23.49 -17.04
N ARG A 131 9.31 -23.92 -17.79
CA ARG A 131 9.10 -23.52 -19.19
C ARG A 131 8.53 -22.11 -19.35
N HIS A 132 7.81 -21.60 -18.34
CA HIS A 132 7.11 -20.32 -18.41
C HIS A 132 7.62 -19.27 -17.41
N ARG A 133 8.79 -19.50 -16.79
CA ARG A 133 9.39 -18.58 -15.80
C ARG A 133 9.54 -17.17 -16.34
N GLU A 134 10.06 -17.02 -17.55
CA GLU A 134 10.25 -15.72 -18.19
C GLU A 134 8.92 -15.01 -18.44
N THR A 135 7.89 -15.74 -18.90
CA THR A 135 6.54 -15.19 -19.09
C THR A 135 5.92 -14.76 -17.76
N TYR A 136 6.10 -15.55 -16.70
CA TYR A 136 5.64 -15.20 -15.36
C TYR A 136 6.31 -13.93 -14.83
N GLU A 137 7.65 -13.86 -14.91
CA GLU A 137 8.42 -12.69 -14.48
C GLU A 137 8.03 -11.44 -15.29
N THR A 138 7.85 -11.58 -16.60
CA THR A 138 7.38 -10.50 -17.49
C THR A 138 5.99 -10.02 -17.08
N ASN A 139 5.04 -10.92 -16.83
CA ASN A 139 3.69 -10.58 -16.40
C ASN A 139 3.67 -9.94 -15.00
N MET A 140 4.52 -10.40 -14.08
CA MET A 140 4.65 -9.79 -12.76
C MET A 140 5.24 -8.38 -12.85
N ARG A 141 6.28 -8.18 -13.65
CA ARG A 141 6.86 -6.85 -13.91
C ARG A 141 5.83 -5.90 -14.52
N ALA A 142 5.11 -6.33 -15.53
CA ALA A 142 4.04 -5.54 -16.15
C ALA A 142 2.94 -5.18 -15.13
N ARG A 143 2.52 -6.14 -14.30
CA ARG A 143 1.53 -5.88 -13.24
C ARG A 143 2.04 -4.85 -12.22
N ILE A 144 3.29 -4.93 -11.79
CA ILE A 144 3.85 -3.98 -10.83
C ILE A 144 4.04 -2.60 -11.48
N ALA A 145 4.46 -2.53 -12.74
CA ALA A 145 4.55 -1.28 -13.48
C ALA A 145 3.19 -0.55 -13.57
N ASN A 146 2.10 -1.32 -13.73
CA ASN A 146 0.74 -0.76 -13.66
C ASN A 146 0.45 -0.16 -12.28
N PHE A 147 0.77 -0.87 -11.18
CA PHE A 147 0.60 -0.34 -9.83
C PHE A 147 1.44 0.92 -9.55
N VAL A 148 2.66 0.98 -10.07
CA VAL A 148 3.51 2.19 -9.99
C VAL A 148 2.84 3.36 -10.71
N THR A 149 2.29 3.11 -11.91
CA THR A 149 1.56 4.12 -12.68
C THR A 149 0.32 4.61 -11.93
N GLU A 150 -0.48 3.70 -11.40
CA GLU A 150 -1.67 4.03 -10.61
C GLU A 150 -1.33 4.84 -9.35
N ALA A 151 -0.26 4.46 -8.63
CA ALA A 151 0.23 5.22 -7.49
C ALA A 151 0.64 6.65 -7.89
N GLY A 152 1.35 6.80 -9.02
CA GLY A 152 1.70 8.11 -9.57
C GLY A 152 0.47 8.98 -9.87
N GLN A 153 -0.52 8.42 -10.56
CA GLN A 153 -1.78 9.11 -10.90
C GLN A 153 -2.58 9.50 -9.67
N ALA A 154 -2.63 8.63 -8.64
CA ALA A 154 -3.30 8.95 -7.39
C ALA A 154 -2.63 10.13 -6.64
N LEU A 155 -1.30 10.19 -6.67
CA LEU A 155 -0.55 11.28 -6.05
C LEU A 155 -0.66 12.59 -6.83
N GLU A 156 -0.73 12.52 -8.15
CA GLU A 156 -1.00 13.67 -9.03
C GLU A 156 -2.39 14.27 -8.74
N ALA A 157 -3.43 13.44 -8.74
CA ALA A 157 -4.77 13.87 -8.35
C ALA A 157 -4.79 14.48 -6.93
N ALA A 158 -4.08 13.86 -5.99
CA ALA A 158 -3.98 14.35 -4.62
C ALA A 158 -3.25 15.71 -4.53
N GLU A 159 -2.28 15.98 -5.39
CA GLU A 159 -1.59 17.27 -5.50
C GLU A 159 -2.51 18.36 -6.09
N GLU A 160 -3.29 18.02 -7.11
CA GLU A 160 -4.20 18.93 -7.81
C GLU A 160 -5.44 19.31 -7.02
N GLY A 161 -5.80 18.51 -6.03
CA GLY A 161 -7.05 18.73 -5.33
C GLY A 161 -8.11 17.65 -5.57
N ALA A 162 -7.90 16.82 -6.57
CA ALA A 162 -8.86 15.88 -7.08
C ALA A 162 -8.98 14.59 -6.23
N PRO A 163 -10.12 13.88 -6.30
CA PRO A 163 -10.21 12.51 -5.80
C PRO A 163 -9.30 11.59 -6.61
N SER A 164 -8.86 10.49 -5.99
CA SER A 164 -8.07 9.48 -6.69
C SER A 164 -8.91 8.83 -7.80
N PRO A 165 -8.33 8.64 -9.01
CA PRO A 165 -8.98 7.88 -10.07
C PRO A 165 -9.05 6.37 -9.77
N HIS A 166 -8.35 5.90 -8.74
CA HIS A 166 -8.19 4.48 -8.43
C HIS A 166 -8.78 4.10 -7.07
N ARG A 167 -9.36 2.91 -7.00
CA ARG A 167 -9.94 2.34 -5.77
C ARG A 167 -8.87 1.68 -4.89
N LEU A 168 -7.83 2.40 -4.52
CA LEU A 168 -6.59 1.85 -3.94
C LEU A 168 -6.83 0.92 -2.71
N TYR A 169 -7.30 1.48 -1.59
CA TYR A 169 -7.46 0.70 -0.36
C TYR A 169 -8.55 -0.38 -0.46
N ASP A 170 -9.59 -0.15 -1.26
CA ASP A 170 -10.62 -1.17 -1.56
C ASP A 170 -10.01 -2.36 -2.30
N ARG A 171 -9.15 -2.08 -3.29
CA ARG A 171 -8.39 -3.12 -4.01
C ARG A 171 -7.42 -3.83 -3.08
N TRP A 172 -6.74 -3.13 -2.17
CA TRP A 172 -5.90 -3.79 -1.18
C TRP A 172 -6.69 -4.83 -0.37
N ARG A 173 -7.88 -4.48 0.12
CA ARG A 173 -8.72 -5.43 0.89
C ARG A 173 -9.12 -6.67 0.09
N GLY A 174 -9.32 -6.55 -1.22
CA GLY A 174 -9.71 -7.68 -2.10
C GLY A 174 -8.54 -8.46 -2.71
N GLU A 175 -7.42 -7.78 -2.99
CA GLU A 175 -6.27 -8.33 -3.73
C GLU A 175 -5.08 -8.67 -2.81
N ARG A 176 -5.16 -8.42 -1.50
CA ARG A 176 -4.07 -8.67 -0.55
C ARG A 176 -3.56 -10.11 -0.67
N PRO A 177 -2.29 -10.34 -1.07
CA PRO A 177 -1.73 -11.67 -1.19
C PRO A 177 -1.64 -12.35 0.17
N ALA A 178 -2.08 -13.60 0.26
CA ALA A 178 -1.90 -14.42 1.46
C ALA A 178 -0.43 -14.81 1.71
N VAL A 179 0.41 -14.74 0.67
CA VAL A 179 1.83 -15.08 0.73
C VAL A 179 2.66 -13.84 1.09
N PHE A 180 3.66 -14.04 1.93
CA PHE A 180 4.60 -13.02 2.38
C PHE A 180 5.83 -12.99 1.49
N ASP A 181 5.78 -12.22 0.40
CA ASP A 181 6.89 -12.04 -0.55
C ASP A 181 7.10 -10.55 -0.90
N GLU A 182 8.11 -10.24 -1.74
CA GLU A 182 8.36 -8.87 -2.19
C GLU A 182 7.18 -8.30 -3.01
N SER A 183 6.42 -9.15 -3.70
CA SER A 183 5.24 -8.71 -4.46
C SER A 183 4.16 -8.13 -3.55
N ARG A 184 3.91 -8.72 -2.36
CA ARG A 184 3.00 -8.18 -1.35
C ARG A 184 3.50 -6.84 -0.81
N LYS A 185 4.81 -6.69 -0.58
CA LYS A 185 5.38 -5.41 -0.10
C LYS A 185 5.17 -4.29 -1.13
N LEU A 186 5.43 -4.56 -2.40
CA LEU A 186 5.26 -3.60 -3.49
C LEU A 186 3.79 -3.25 -3.69
N LEU A 187 2.91 -4.25 -3.71
CA LEU A 187 1.47 -4.06 -3.82
C LEU A 187 0.92 -3.26 -2.64
N GLY A 188 1.35 -3.59 -1.43
CA GLY A 188 1.02 -2.85 -0.21
C GLY A 188 1.49 -1.40 -0.31
N ALA A 189 2.72 -1.16 -0.77
CA ALA A 189 3.20 0.21 -1.01
C ALA A 189 2.27 0.98 -1.97
N ALA A 190 1.89 0.39 -3.10
CA ALA A 190 1.07 1.08 -4.08
C ALA A 190 -0.38 1.32 -3.60
N LEU A 191 -1.01 0.31 -3.01
CA LEU A 191 -2.45 0.35 -2.70
C LEU A 191 -2.80 0.90 -1.31
N LEU A 192 -1.82 1.02 -0.41
CA LEU A 192 -2.04 1.60 0.92
C LEU A 192 -1.88 3.13 0.97
N ILE A 193 -1.72 3.78 -0.19
CA ILE A 193 -1.81 5.24 -0.30
C ILE A 193 -3.26 5.65 0.04
N CYS A 194 -3.40 6.46 1.09
CA CYS A 194 -4.66 7.04 1.49
C CYS A 194 -5.00 8.19 0.54
N ALA A 195 -6.19 8.12 -0.05
CA ALA A 195 -6.67 9.14 -0.97
C ALA A 195 -8.18 9.31 -0.85
N ARG A 196 -8.68 10.49 -1.23
CA ARG A 196 -10.13 10.73 -1.33
C ARG A 196 -10.67 9.87 -2.47
N LYS A 197 -11.75 9.14 -2.21
CA LYS A 197 -12.43 8.34 -3.24
C LYS A 197 -13.17 9.29 -4.19
N GLN A 198 -13.25 8.91 -5.46
CA GLN A 198 -14.19 9.53 -6.37
C GLN A 198 -15.60 9.17 -5.90
N GLU A 199 -16.42 10.19 -5.65
CA GLU A 199 -17.84 9.96 -5.41
C GLU A 199 -18.42 9.42 -6.73
N SER A 200 -18.95 8.19 -6.71
CA SER A 200 -19.80 7.73 -7.80
C SER A 200 -20.97 8.70 -7.92
N PRO A 201 -21.31 9.20 -9.12
CA PRO A 201 -22.52 9.98 -9.29
C PRO A 201 -23.69 9.13 -8.81
N ASP A 202 -24.41 9.63 -7.81
CA ASP A 202 -25.64 9.03 -7.32
C ASP A 202 -26.68 9.05 -8.47
N PRO A 203 -27.09 7.90 -9.02
CA PRO A 203 -28.05 7.86 -10.12
C PRO A 203 -29.42 8.43 -9.72
N ASP A 204 -29.71 8.56 -8.41
CA ASP A 204 -30.99 9.04 -7.89
C ASP A 204 -30.96 10.50 -7.41
N ARG A 205 -29.85 11.23 -7.58
CA ARG A 205 -29.82 12.67 -7.30
C ARG A 205 -30.58 13.41 -8.39
N LYS A 206 -31.92 13.42 -8.28
CA LYS A 206 -32.79 14.30 -9.06
C LYS A 206 -32.27 15.72 -8.91
N VAL A 207 -31.80 16.28 -10.02
CA VAL A 207 -31.52 17.71 -10.16
C VAL A 207 -32.88 18.39 -9.99
N GLY A 208 -33.13 18.90 -8.79
CA GLY A 208 -34.30 19.73 -8.53
C GLY A 208 -34.15 21.02 -9.31
N GLY A 209 -34.85 21.12 -10.43
CA GLY A 209 -35.21 22.37 -11.09
C GLY A 209 -36.55 22.88 -10.57
#